data_AF-A0A9X5PD98-F1
#
_entry.id   AF-A0A9X5PD98-F1
#
_cell.length_a   1.000
_cell.length_b   1.000
_cell.length_c   1.000
_cell.angle_alpha   90.00
_cell.angle_beta   90.00
_cell.angle_gamma   90.00
#
_symmetry.space_group_name_H-M   'P 1'
#
loop_
_entity.id
_entity.type
_entity.pdbx_description
1 polymer ?
#
loop_
_entity_poly.entity_id
_entity_poly.type
_entity_poly.pdbx_seq_one_letter_code
_entity_poly.pdbx_strand_id
1 'polypeptide(L)'
;MKKIVTALIATILSAGANAADTYGYLAMWQNPQDGNDALLIKTTKENMSQIEANAELEAFCRGQDTLSGVQNGEATGCKSVVPLHNTCIAVAYPKAEGKLTTDNAVVITSPRFKSVHQVALNQCIKKYGSQGQCGLETVYCTSSAYYGGTVKTLLNRLKAQ
;
A
#
# COMPACT_ATOMS: atom_id res chain seq x y z
N MET A 1 -4.05 10.83 67.10
CA MET A 1 -4.60 10.24 65.86
C MET A 1 -5.12 11.36 64.96
N LYS A 2 -4.67 11.37 63.69
CA LYS A 2 -5.32 11.82 62.43
C LYS A 2 -4.27 12.42 61.48
N LYS A 3 -3.69 11.57 60.62
CA LYS A 3 -2.95 11.99 59.43
C LYS A 3 -3.97 12.05 58.29
N ILE A 4 -4.29 13.26 57.83
CA ILE A 4 -5.14 13.46 56.66
C ILE A 4 -4.23 13.32 55.44
N VAL A 5 -4.30 12.17 54.78
CA VAL A 5 -3.64 11.94 53.49
C VAL A 5 -4.61 12.39 52.41
N THR A 6 -4.36 13.57 51.85
CA THR A 6 -5.09 14.06 50.69
C THR A 6 -4.53 13.35 49.46
N ALA A 7 -5.19 12.28 49.01
CA ALA A 7 -4.85 11.59 47.78
C ALA A 7 -5.34 12.43 46.58
N LEU A 8 -4.40 13.03 45.86
CA LEU A 8 -4.64 13.62 44.53
C LEU A 8 -4.91 12.49 43.54
N ILE A 9 -6.18 12.26 43.19
CA ILE A 9 -6.54 11.41 42.05
C ILE A 9 -6.52 12.30 40.82
N ALA A 10 -5.35 12.39 40.17
CA ALA A 10 -5.25 12.92 38.83
C ALA A 10 -5.82 11.87 37.86
N THR A 11 -7.08 12.05 37.46
CA THR A 11 -7.69 11.31 36.35
C THR A 11 -6.97 11.69 35.06
N ILE A 12 -5.94 10.93 34.72
CA ILE A 12 -5.34 10.98 33.38
C ILE A 12 -6.41 10.44 32.43
N LEU A 13 -7.16 11.35 31.81
CA LEU A 13 -7.93 11.07 30.61
C LEU A 13 -6.94 10.67 29.52
N SER A 14 -6.59 9.39 29.46
CA SER A 14 -5.93 8.81 28.31
C SER A 14 -6.90 8.96 27.13
N ALA A 15 -6.77 10.06 26.39
CA ALA A 15 -7.39 10.20 25.09
C ALA A 15 -6.94 9.00 24.27
N GLY A 16 -7.87 8.07 24.02
CA GLY A 16 -7.65 7.02 23.05
C GLY A 16 -7.35 7.70 21.73
N ALA A 17 -6.09 7.69 21.31
CA ALA A 17 -5.72 8.11 19.97
C ALA A 17 -6.36 7.11 19.02
N ASN A 18 -7.58 7.41 18.56
CA ASN A 18 -8.15 6.75 17.41
C ASN A 18 -7.20 7.04 16.26
N ALA A 19 -6.46 6.03 15.81
CA ALA A 19 -5.65 6.17 14.61
C ALA A 19 -6.60 6.56 13.48
N ALA A 20 -6.38 7.73 12.86
CA ALA A 20 -7.19 8.16 11.74
C ALA A 20 -7.06 7.14 10.60
N ASP A 21 -8.17 6.92 9.89
CA ASP A 21 -8.16 6.08 8.69
C ASP A 21 -7.19 6.64 7.66
N THR A 22 -6.48 5.73 6.99
CA THR A 22 -5.48 6.07 5.98
C THR A 22 -5.87 5.48 4.64
N TYR A 23 -5.69 6.27 3.59
CA TYR A 23 -6.09 5.94 2.23
C TYR A 23 -4.87 5.95 1.30
N GLY A 24 -4.98 5.21 0.21
CA GLY A 24 -3.97 5.21 -0.83
C GLY A 24 -4.43 4.46 -2.07
N TYR A 25 -3.58 4.45 -3.09
CA TYR A 25 -3.83 3.73 -4.34
C TYR A 25 -2.58 3.03 -4.83
N LEU A 26 -2.77 1.91 -5.51
CA LEU A 26 -1.82 1.38 -6.48
C LEU A 26 -2.39 1.63 -7.88
N ALA A 27 -1.68 2.43 -8.67
CA ALA A 27 -1.97 2.64 -10.08
C ALA A 27 -1.02 1.78 -10.93
N MET A 28 -1.59 1.08 -11.91
CA MET A 28 -0.86 0.42 -12.98
C MET A 28 -1.21 1.15 -14.27
N TRP A 29 -0.22 1.81 -14.83
CA TRP A 29 -0.34 2.53 -16.09
C TRP A 29 0.37 1.74 -17.20
N GLN A 30 -0.28 1.65 -18.35
CA GLN A 30 0.26 1.08 -19.58
C GLN A 30 -0.05 2.01 -20.73
N ASN A 31 0.91 2.21 -21.63
CA ASN A 31 0.67 3.01 -22.82
C ASN A 31 -0.50 2.46 -23.65
N PRO A 32 -1.60 3.22 -23.84
CA PRO A 32 -2.74 2.76 -24.63
C PRO A 32 -2.38 2.44 -26.08
N GLN A 33 -1.34 3.09 -26.61
CA GLN A 33 -0.90 2.95 -28.00
C GLN A 33 0.13 1.84 -28.19
N ASP A 34 0.68 1.29 -27.10
CA ASP A 34 1.61 0.16 -27.13
C ASP A 34 1.27 -0.87 -26.03
N GLY A 35 0.45 -1.86 -26.40
CA GLY A 35 0.07 -2.95 -25.49
C GLY A 35 1.21 -3.88 -25.08
N ASN A 36 2.39 -3.77 -25.70
CA ASN A 36 3.59 -4.51 -25.29
C ASN A 36 4.45 -3.74 -24.30
N ASP A 37 4.13 -2.47 -24.02
CA ASP A 37 4.87 -1.65 -23.08
C ASP A 37 4.77 -2.22 -21.65
N ALA A 38 5.81 -1.99 -20.88
CA ALA A 38 5.88 -2.42 -19.49
C ALA A 38 4.88 -1.63 -18.64
N LEU A 39 4.33 -2.28 -17.62
CA LEU A 39 3.51 -1.57 -16.64
C LEU A 39 4.36 -0.62 -15.81
N LEU A 40 3.96 0.65 -15.78
CA LEU A 40 4.42 1.62 -14.80
C LEU A 40 3.56 1.50 -13.54
N ILE A 41 4.20 1.17 -12.43
CA ILE A 41 3.53 1.09 -11.13
C ILE A 41 3.80 2.35 -10.31
N LYS A 42 2.74 2.92 -9.74
CA LYS A 42 2.83 3.99 -8.76
C LYS A 42 1.95 3.71 -7.55
N THR A 43 2.46 4.02 -6.37
CA THR A 43 1.67 4.13 -5.15
C THR A 43 1.61 5.58 -4.71
N THR A 44 0.51 5.96 -4.07
CA THR A 44 0.39 7.27 -3.41
C THR A 44 1.29 7.33 -2.17
N LYS A 45 1.45 8.52 -1.58
CA LYS A 45 2.11 8.63 -0.26
C LYS A 45 1.30 7.93 0.83
N GLU A 46 1.96 7.67 1.96
CA GLU A 46 1.32 7.10 3.14
C GLU A 46 0.63 8.17 3.98
N ASN A 47 -0.28 7.75 4.85
CA ASN A 47 -1.02 8.57 5.82
C ASN A 47 -1.82 9.70 5.18
N MET A 48 -2.31 9.48 3.96
CA MET A 48 -3.15 10.44 3.23
C MET A 48 -4.62 10.27 3.60
N SER A 49 -5.36 11.38 3.57
CA SER A 49 -6.81 11.34 3.45
C SER A 49 -7.23 10.82 2.07
N GLN A 50 -8.50 10.40 1.94
CA GLN A 50 -9.03 9.91 0.67
C GLN A 50 -8.93 10.96 -0.46
N ILE A 51 -9.19 12.23 -0.14
CA ILE A 51 -9.16 13.33 -1.11
C ILE A 51 -7.75 13.56 -1.64
N GLU A 52 -6.76 13.59 -0.75
CA GLU A 52 -5.36 13.78 -1.15
C GLU A 52 -4.87 12.59 -1.98
N ALA A 53 -5.20 11.37 -1.58
CA ALA A 53 -4.80 10.16 -2.30
C ALA A 53 -5.42 10.12 -3.72
N ASN A 54 -6.68 10.54 -3.88
CA ASN A 54 -7.32 10.70 -5.18
C ASN A 54 -6.62 11.75 -6.04
N ALA A 55 -6.30 12.92 -5.47
CA ALA A 55 -5.63 13.98 -6.21
C ALA A 55 -4.25 13.55 -6.72
N GLU A 56 -3.48 12.81 -5.91
CA GLU A 56 -2.18 12.26 -6.33
C GLU A 56 -2.33 11.20 -7.43
N LEU A 57 -3.31 10.30 -7.31
CA LEU A 57 -3.62 9.31 -8.35
C LEU A 57 -3.96 9.98 -9.69
N GLU A 58 -4.87 10.96 -9.68
CA GLU A 58 -5.26 11.66 -10.91
C GLU A 58 -4.10 12.42 -11.53
N ALA A 59 -3.25 13.04 -10.71
CA ALA A 59 -2.05 13.72 -11.19
C ALA A 59 -1.07 12.74 -11.84
N PHE A 60 -0.88 11.56 -11.26
CA PHE A 60 -0.06 10.51 -11.84
C PHE A 60 -0.61 10.04 -13.20
N CYS A 61 -1.89 9.63 -13.25
CA CYS A 61 -2.49 9.12 -14.48
C CYS A 61 -2.45 10.16 -15.61
N ARG A 62 -2.89 11.40 -15.34
CA ARG A 62 -2.85 12.49 -16.35
C ARG A 62 -1.43 12.84 -16.77
N GLY A 63 -0.48 12.79 -15.83
CA GLY A 63 0.93 13.01 -16.12
C GLY A 63 1.49 11.99 -17.11
N GLN A 64 1.23 10.70 -16.89
CA GLN A 64 1.69 9.64 -17.80
C GLN A 64 0.99 9.66 -19.16
N ASP A 65 -0.31 9.94 -19.16
CA ASP A 65 -1.09 10.12 -20.39
C ASP A 65 -0.50 11.27 -21.25
N THR A 66 -0.19 12.41 -20.62
CA THR A 66 0.40 13.56 -21.31
C THR A 66 1.79 13.24 -21.86
N LEU A 67 2.64 12.56 -21.08
CA LEU A 67 3.98 12.16 -21.52
C LEU A 67 3.94 11.18 -22.71
N SER A 68 2.86 10.43 -22.83
CA SER A 68 2.67 9.41 -23.87
C SER A 68 1.84 9.91 -25.06
N GLY A 69 1.47 11.19 -25.07
CA GLY A 69 0.72 11.82 -26.15
C GLY A 69 -0.76 11.42 -26.21
N VAL A 70 -1.32 10.86 -25.14
CA VAL A 70 -2.76 10.54 -25.03
C VAL A 70 -3.54 11.85 -24.99
N GLN A 71 -4.46 12.04 -25.94
CA GLN A 71 -5.21 13.28 -26.09
C GLN A 71 -6.42 13.34 -25.13
N ASN A 72 -6.91 14.56 -24.88
CA ASN A 72 -8.15 14.75 -24.11
C ASN A 72 -9.33 14.06 -24.81
N GLY A 73 -9.97 13.13 -24.11
CA GLY A 73 -11.07 12.32 -24.63
C GLY A 73 -10.66 10.93 -25.11
N GLU A 74 -9.36 10.65 -25.21
CA GLU A 74 -8.86 9.29 -25.43
C GLU A 74 -8.85 8.47 -24.13
N ALA A 75 -8.79 7.15 -24.26
CA ALA A 75 -8.72 6.25 -23.12
C ALA A 75 -7.37 6.40 -22.40
N THR A 76 -7.42 6.70 -21.10
CA THR A 76 -6.24 6.77 -20.22
C THR A 76 -5.47 5.45 -20.21
N GLY A 77 -4.16 5.54 -20.03
CA GLY A 77 -3.28 4.39 -19.80
C GLY A 77 -3.38 3.80 -18.39
N CYS A 78 -4.07 4.44 -17.45
CA CYS A 78 -4.33 3.86 -16.13
C CYS A 78 -5.33 2.68 -16.23
N LYS A 79 -4.82 1.50 -16.60
CA LYS A 79 -5.58 0.25 -16.81
C LYS A 79 -6.15 -0.32 -15.52
N SER A 80 -5.41 -0.20 -14.42
CA SER A 80 -5.85 -0.71 -13.12
C SER A 80 -5.52 0.27 -12.02
N VAL A 81 -6.51 0.53 -11.17
CA VAL A 81 -6.39 1.34 -9.97
C VAL A 81 -6.96 0.53 -8.82
N VAL A 82 -6.11 0.17 -7.86
CA VAL A 82 -6.53 -0.54 -6.65
C VAL A 82 -6.65 0.48 -5.52
N PRO A 83 -7.87 0.79 -5.04
CA PRO A 83 -8.06 1.62 -3.86
C PRO A 83 -7.61 0.86 -2.61
N LEU A 84 -6.98 1.58 -1.69
CA LEU A 84 -6.48 1.04 -0.43
C LEU A 84 -7.00 1.88 0.72
N HIS A 85 -7.51 1.21 1.74
CA HIS A 85 -8.00 1.82 2.98
C HIS A 85 -7.53 0.95 4.13
N ASN A 86 -6.70 1.51 5.02
CA ASN A 86 -6.09 0.80 6.14
C ASN A 86 -5.52 -0.57 5.73
N THR A 87 -4.75 -0.61 4.64
CA THR A 87 -4.37 -1.86 3.96
C THR A 87 -2.97 -1.74 3.35
N CYS A 88 -2.26 -2.86 3.23
CA CYS A 88 -1.09 -2.95 2.36
C CYS A 88 -1.40 -3.63 1.03
N ILE A 89 -0.54 -3.35 0.06
CA ILE A 89 -0.45 -4.06 -1.21
C ILE A 89 1.00 -4.47 -1.47
N ALA A 90 1.18 -5.60 -2.13
CA ALA A 90 2.45 -5.98 -2.71
C ALA A 90 2.23 -6.49 -4.13
N VAL A 91 3.16 -6.14 -5.01
CA VAL A 91 3.19 -6.64 -6.39
C VAL A 91 4.47 -7.44 -6.57
N ALA A 92 4.33 -8.67 -7.02
CA ALA A 92 5.43 -9.52 -7.45
C ALA A 92 5.21 -9.94 -8.90
N TYR A 93 6.28 -10.25 -9.62
CA TYR A 93 6.18 -10.83 -10.97
C TYR A 93 7.40 -11.70 -11.27
N PRO A 94 7.32 -12.60 -12.25
CA PRO A 94 8.45 -13.44 -12.66
C PRO A 94 9.48 -12.60 -13.41
N LYS A 95 10.64 -12.32 -12.79
CA LYS A 95 11.70 -11.50 -13.40
C LYS A 95 12.29 -12.15 -14.67
N ALA A 96 12.15 -13.47 -14.81
CA ALA A 96 12.55 -14.21 -16.01
C ALA A 96 11.81 -13.77 -17.29
N GLU A 97 10.62 -13.18 -17.17
CA GLU A 97 9.87 -12.61 -18.31
C GLU A 97 10.43 -11.26 -18.80
N GLY A 98 11.42 -10.70 -18.10
CA GLY A 98 12.12 -9.47 -18.49
C GLY A 98 11.33 -8.17 -18.32
N LYS A 99 10.00 -8.21 -18.31
CA LYS A 99 9.12 -7.05 -18.11
C LYS A 99 7.89 -7.38 -17.29
N LEU A 100 7.38 -6.39 -16.57
CA LEU A 100 6.11 -6.50 -15.85
C LEU A 100 4.95 -6.16 -16.80
N THR A 101 3.95 -7.03 -16.88
CA THR A 101 2.71 -6.84 -17.66
C THR A 101 1.49 -7.15 -16.80
N THR A 102 0.29 -6.83 -17.29
CA THR A 102 -0.98 -7.16 -16.61
C THR A 102 -1.15 -8.67 -16.42
N ASP A 103 -0.63 -9.47 -17.34
CA ASP A 103 -0.83 -10.92 -17.35
C ASP A 103 0.10 -11.63 -16.37
N ASN A 104 1.30 -11.05 -16.18
CA ASN A 104 2.33 -11.68 -15.36
C ASN A 104 2.37 -11.15 -13.91
N ALA A 105 1.77 -10.00 -13.64
CA ALA A 105 1.68 -9.41 -12.30
C ALA A 105 0.91 -10.29 -11.31
N VAL A 106 1.43 -10.39 -10.09
CA VAL A 106 0.77 -10.98 -8.93
C VAL A 106 0.60 -9.90 -7.89
N VAL A 107 -0.64 -9.48 -7.68
CA VAL A 107 -1.02 -8.38 -6.78
C VAL A 107 -1.74 -8.94 -5.57
N ILE A 108 -1.22 -8.68 -4.38
CA ILE A 108 -1.82 -9.11 -3.12
C ILE A 108 -2.11 -7.90 -2.26
N THR A 109 -3.37 -7.73 -1.85
CA THR A 109 -3.75 -6.79 -0.80
C THR A 109 -3.94 -7.52 0.52
N SER A 110 -3.60 -6.87 1.63
CA SER A 110 -3.86 -7.43 2.95
C SER A 110 -3.92 -6.35 4.03
N PRO A 111 -4.90 -6.40 4.93
CA PRO A 111 -4.85 -5.67 6.20
C PRO A 111 -3.88 -6.34 7.19
N ARG A 112 -3.22 -7.45 6.82
CA ARG A 112 -2.16 -8.07 7.63
C ARG A 112 -0.81 -7.61 7.10
N PHE A 113 -0.41 -6.44 7.58
CA PHE A 113 0.76 -5.68 7.13
C PHE A 113 2.07 -6.47 7.16
N LYS A 114 2.25 -7.39 8.13
CA LYS A 114 3.51 -8.10 8.38
C LYS A 114 3.87 -9.23 7.40
N SER A 115 3.07 -9.50 6.38
CA SER A 115 3.37 -10.62 5.47
C SER A 115 2.96 -10.41 4.03
N VAL A 116 2.41 -9.24 3.67
CA VAL A 116 1.87 -9.00 2.31
C VAL A 116 2.92 -9.27 1.23
N HIS A 117 4.17 -8.87 1.46
CA HIS A 117 5.28 -9.08 0.54
C HIS A 117 5.63 -10.56 0.36
N GLN A 118 5.66 -11.33 1.46
CA GLN A 118 5.98 -12.75 1.41
C GLN A 118 4.82 -13.54 0.79
N VAL A 119 3.58 -13.14 1.02
CA VAL A 119 2.42 -13.74 0.34
C VAL A 119 2.49 -13.47 -1.16
N ALA A 120 2.79 -12.25 -1.60
CA ALA A 120 2.96 -11.95 -3.03
C ALA A 120 4.07 -12.78 -3.69
N LEU A 121 5.23 -12.90 -3.05
CA LEU A 121 6.32 -13.75 -3.52
C LEU A 121 5.91 -15.22 -3.60
N ASN A 122 5.30 -15.77 -2.56
CA ASN A 122 4.87 -17.17 -2.53
C ASN A 122 3.81 -17.46 -3.60
N GLN A 123 2.87 -16.55 -3.84
CA GLN A 123 1.87 -16.72 -4.89
C GLN A 123 2.50 -16.61 -6.29
N CYS A 124 3.48 -15.73 -6.47
CA CYS A 124 4.26 -15.69 -7.71
C CYS A 124 5.00 -17.00 -7.95
N ILE A 125 5.76 -17.49 -6.96
CA ILE A 125 6.50 -18.76 -7.06
C ILE A 125 5.53 -19.93 -7.32
N LYS A 126 4.36 -19.92 -6.68
CA LYS A 126 3.34 -20.93 -6.92
C LYS A 126 2.81 -20.91 -8.37
N LYS A 127 2.69 -19.72 -8.98
CA LYS A 127 2.18 -19.56 -10.35
C LYS A 127 3.24 -19.87 -11.42
N TYR A 128 4.49 -19.45 -11.23
CA TYR A 128 5.54 -19.51 -12.26
C TYR A 128 6.70 -20.48 -11.95
N GLY A 129 6.67 -21.14 -10.79
CA GLY A 129 7.74 -22.00 -10.32
C GLY A 129 9.03 -21.25 -9.97
N SER A 130 10.07 -21.99 -9.60
CA SER A 130 11.39 -21.44 -9.27
C SER A 130 12.10 -20.80 -10.47
N GLN A 131 11.84 -21.31 -11.68
CA GLN A 131 12.42 -20.80 -12.94
C GLN A 131 11.96 -19.38 -13.26
N GLY A 132 10.77 -18.98 -12.79
CA GLY A 132 10.24 -17.63 -13.00
C GLY A 132 11.05 -16.53 -12.30
N GLN A 133 11.96 -16.87 -11.37
CA GLN A 133 12.77 -15.91 -10.62
C GLN A 133 11.92 -14.76 -10.02
N CYS A 134 10.84 -15.14 -9.35
CA CYS A 134 9.88 -14.17 -8.80
C CYS A 134 10.54 -13.15 -7.88
N GLY A 135 10.30 -11.87 -8.18
CA GLY A 135 10.77 -10.74 -7.39
C GLY A 135 9.64 -9.79 -7.05
N LEU A 136 9.81 -9.04 -5.95
CA LEU A 136 8.92 -7.94 -5.61
C LEU A 136 9.21 -6.75 -6.51
N GLU A 137 8.15 -6.15 -7.03
CA GLU A 137 8.22 -4.85 -7.70
C GLU A 137 7.92 -3.72 -6.74
N THR A 138 6.87 -3.87 -5.93
CA THR A 138 6.53 -2.89 -4.90
C THR A 138 5.89 -3.53 -3.69
N VAL A 139 6.08 -2.89 -2.54
CA VAL A 139 5.39 -3.16 -1.29
C VAL A 139 5.02 -1.81 -0.68
N TYR A 140 3.73 -1.59 -0.44
CA TYR A 140 3.20 -0.32 0.05
C TYR A 140 2.10 -0.57 1.08
N CYS A 141 2.00 0.32 2.06
CA CYS A 141 0.91 0.32 3.02
C CYS A 141 0.38 1.74 3.17
N THR A 142 -0.93 1.90 3.36
CA THR A 142 -1.51 3.23 3.60
C THR A 142 -0.95 3.90 4.86
N SER A 143 -0.34 3.14 5.77
CA SER A 143 0.46 3.65 6.89
C SER A 143 1.50 2.63 7.36
N SER A 144 2.76 2.71 6.92
CA SER A 144 3.79 1.77 7.40
C SER A 144 4.12 1.96 8.88
N ALA A 145 4.11 3.19 9.39
CA ALA A 145 4.48 3.51 10.77
C ALA A 145 3.54 2.86 11.81
N TYR A 146 2.23 2.89 11.55
CA TYR A 146 1.25 2.25 12.43
C TYR A 146 1.53 0.74 12.59
N TYR A 147 2.06 0.08 11.55
CA TYR A 147 2.23 -1.37 11.52
C TYR A 147 3.67 -1.88 11.61
N GLY A 148 4.67 -1.01 11.45
CA GLY A 148 6.09 -1.27 11.64
C GLY A 148 6.57 -1.05 13.08
N GLY A 149 5.97 -0.09 13.81
CA GLY A 149 6.43 0.30 15.15
C GLY A 149 5.33 0.38 16.22
N THR A 150 4.18 0.98 15.90
CA THR A 150 3.15 1.30 16.91
C THR A 150 2.37 0.07 17.37
N VAL A 151 1.93 -0.81 16.46
CA VAL A 151 1.28 -2.09 16.82
C VAL A 151 2.24 -3.05 17.52
N LYS A 152 3.54 -3.07 17.18
CA LYS A 152 4.54 -3.86 17.91
C LYS A 152 4.65 -3.40 19.38
N THR A 153 4.62 -2.08 19.59
CA THR A 153 4.68 -1.48 20.93
C THR A 153 3.39 -1.73 21.72
N LEU A 154 2.23 -1.63 21.08
CA LEU A 154 0.93 -1.92 21.69
C LEU A 154 0.80 -3.42 22.07
N LEU A 155 1.13 -4.34 21.15
CA LEU A 155 1.12 -5.79 21.42
C LEU A 155 2.11 -6.17 22.52
N ASN A 156 3.29 -5.56 22.55
CA ASN A 156 4.27 -5.81 23.62
C ASN A 156 3.77 -5.29 24.97
N ARG A 157 3.06 -4.16 25.00
CA ARG A 157 2.42 -3.65 26.23
C ARG A 157 1.27 -4.55 26.70
N LEU A 158 0.45 -5.08 25.79
CA LEU A 158 -0.63 -6.01 26.11
C LEU A 158 -0.13 -7.38 26.58
N LYS A 159 1.05 -7.82 26.15
CA LYS A 159 1.70 -9.05 26.62
C LYS A 159 2.49 -8.90 27.92
N ALA A 160 2.76 -7.65 28.32
CA ALA A 160 3.47 -7.32 29.55
C ALA A 160 2.51 -7.00 30.71
N GLN A 161 1.20 -7.11 30.47
CA GLN A 161 0.14 -7.18 31.48
C GLN A 161 -0.27 -8.63 31.69
#